data_AF-A0A6G0L0Z5-F1
#
_entry.id   AF-A0A6G0L0Z5-F1
#
_cell.length_a   1.000
_cell.length_b   1.000
_cell.length_c   1.000
_cell.angle_alpha   90.00
_cell.angle_beta   90.00
_cell.angle_gamma   90.00
#
_symmetry.space_group_name_H-M   'P 1'
#
loop_
_entity.id
_entity.type
_entity.pdbx_description
1 polymer ?
#
loop_
_entity_poly.entity_id
_entity_poly.type
_entity_poly.pdbx_seq_one_letter_code
_entity_poly.pdbx_strand_id
1 'polypeptide(L)'
;MENYFGRLKTLWAVCSKKWRWDENSYDMYFRTCLALTNAHARLRSLCAEEGDDNHRYEARLHSIGQSALEREAAKHSACRERRAARLAVSIRTHGNDSFESSSSDDELQQ
;
A
#
# COMPACT_ATOMS: atom_id res chain seq x y z
N MET A 1 24.84 3.38 -13.34
CA MET A 1 25.10 3.96 -14.69
C MET A 1 25.59 2.93 -15.72
N GLU A 2 25.57 1.63 -15.44
CA GLU A 2 26.15 0.60 -16.34
C GLU A 2 25.24 0.16 -17.50
N ASN A 3 23.99 0.64 -17.55
CA ASN A 3 22.95 0.02 -18.36
C ASN A 3 22.87 0.47 -19.84
N TYR A 4 23.30 1.69 -20.17
CA TYR A 4 23.16 2.24 -21.53
C TYR A 4 24.45 2.10 -22.34
N PHE A 5 25.55 2.61 -21.77
CA PHE A 5 26.84 2.63 -22.45
C PHE A 5 27.43 1.22 -22.64
N GLY A 6 27.17 0.30 -21.70
CA GLY A 6 27.56 -1.11 -21.83
C GLY A 6 26.84 -1.81 -22.98
N ARG A 7 25.53 -1.60 -23.12
CA ARG A 7 24.72 -2.21 -24.19
C ARG A 7 25.08 -1.66 -25.57
N LEU A 8 25.29 -0.34 -25.65
CA LEU A 8 25.75 0.29 -26.86
C LEU A 8 27.11 -0.25 -27.30
N LYS A 9 28.07 -0.40 -26.38
CA LYS A 9 29.37 -1.00 -26.69
C LYS A 9 29.28 -2.44 -27.17
N THR A 10 28.41 -3.27 -26.58
CA THR A 10 28.23 -4.67 -27.03
C THR A 10 27.62 -4.74 -28.42
N LEU A 11 26.58 -3.94 -28.68
CA LEU A 11 25.95 -3.86 -30.00
C LEU A 11 26.94 -3.36 -31.06
N TRP A 12 27.69 -2.31 -30.71
CA TRP A 12 28.77 -1.77 -31.53
C TRP A 12 29.88 -2.80 -31.81
N ALA A 13 30.28 -3.61 -30.82
CA ALA A 13 31.29 -4.66 -30.99
C ALA A 13 30.85 -5.76 -31.97
N VAL A 14 29.55 -6.07 -32.03
CA VAL A 14 28.99 -7.03 -33.00
C VAL A 14 28.89 -6.42 -34.39
N CYS A 15 28.40 -5.17 -34.50
CA CYS A 15 28.30 -4.46 -35.77
C CYS A 15 29.68 -4.20 -36.40
N SER A 16 30.65 -3.71 -35.61
CA SER A 16 32.01 -3.41 -36.09
C SER A 16 32.78 -4.63 -36.58
N LYS A 17 32.50 -5.84 -36.07
CA LYS A 17 33.12 -7.08 -36.57
C LYS A 17 32.67 -7.45 -37.98
N LYS A 18 31.45 -7.10 -38.38
CA LYS A 18 30.85 -7.52 -39.66
C LYS A 18 31.05 -6.48 -40.78
N TRP A 19 31.25 -5.21 -40.44
CA TRP A 19 31.23 -4.08 -41.37
C TRP A 19 32.55 -3.29 -41.41
N ARG A 20 33.70 -3.98 -41.35
CA ARG A 20 35.01 -3.35 -41.14
C ARG A 20 35.49 -2.34 -42.20
N TRP A 21 34.76 -2.05 -43.29
CA TRP A 21 35.33 -1.36 -44.45
C TRP A 21 34.34 -0.60 -45.38
N ASP A 22 33.33 0.10 -44.86
CA ASP A 22 32.65 1.13 -45.67
C ASP A 22 32.22 2.33 -44.82
N GLU A 23 32.90 3.47 -45.02
CA GLU A 23 32.69 4.73 -44.31
C GLU A 23 31.27 5.28 -44.53
N ASN A 24 30.69 5.01 -45.71
CA ASN A 24 29.35 5.48 -46.05
C ASN A 24 28.25 4.71 -45.29
N SER A 25 28.53 3.45 -44.92
CA SER A 25 27.60 2.60 -44.18
C SER A 25 27.69 2.78 -42.65
N TYR A 26 28.79 3.33 -42.15
CA TYR A 26 29.06 3.51 -40.72
C TYR A 26 27.98 4.34 -40.02
N ASP A 27 27.63 5.49 -40.60
CA ASP A 27 26.67 6.42 -39.99
C ASP A 27 25.26 5.79 -39.90
N MET A 28 24.87 5.01 -40.91
CA MET A 28 23.61 4.26 -40.88
C MET A 28 23.59 3.22 -39.75
N TYR A 29 24.66 2.44 -39.58
CA TYR A 29 24.74 1.45 -38.50
C TYR A 29 24.81 2.11 -37.12
N PHE A 30 25.54 3.20 -36.98
CA PHE A 30 25.64 3.94 -35.73
C PHE A 30 24.29 4.55 -35.32
N ARG A 31 23.58 5.19 -36.26
CA ARG A 31 22.22 5.71 -36.05
C ARG A 31 21.24 4.60 -35.71
N THR A 32 21.35 3.44 -36.35
CA THR A 32 20.50 2.28 -36.05
C THR A 32 20.78 1.74 -34.65
N CYS A 33 22.04 1.63 -34.25
CA CYS A 33 22.42 1.22 -32.89
C CYS A 33 21.90 2.22 -31.83
N LEU A 34 22.01 3.52 -32.10
CA LEU A 34 21.46 4.57 -31.24
C LEU A 34 19.93 4.50 -31.14
N ALA A 35 19.24 4.37 -32.28
CA ALA A 35 17.79 4.26 -32.32
C ALA A 35 17.31 3.01 -31.55
N LEU A 36 17.98 1.87 -31.74
CA LEU A 36 17.66 0.62 -31.04
C LEU A 36 17.92 0.73 -29.54
N THR A 37 19.01 1.38 -29.13
CA THR A 37 19.35 1.57 -27.71
C THR A 37 18.39 2.55 -27.04
N ASN A 38 18.00 3.62 -27.74
CA ASN A 38 16.99 4.56 -27.27
C ASN A 38 15.60 3.91 -27.18
N ALA A 39 15.21 3.10 -28.18
CA ALA A 39 13.98 2.32 -28.13
C ALA A 39 14.01 1.32 -26.96
N HIS A 40 15.12 0.60 -26.77
CA HIS A 40 15.31 -0.32 -25.66
C HIS A 40 15.28 0.40 -24.30
N ALA A 41 15.87 1.59 -24.19
CA ALA A 41 15.80 2.40 -22.99
C ALA A 41 14.36 2.84 -22.69
N ARG A 42 13.59 3.23 -23.71
CA ARG A 42 12.17 3.61 -23.59
C ARG A 42 11.23 2.43 -23.33
N LEU A 43 11.52 1.27 -23.89
CA LEU A 43 10.79 0.02 -23.67
C LEU A 43 11.07 -0.54 -22.26
N ARG A 44 12.30 -0.37 -21.77
CA ARG A 44 12.74 -0.91 -20.49
C ARG A 44 12.62 0.07 -19.32
N SER A 45 12.33 1.35 -19.57
CA SER A 45 12.04 2.34 -18.54
C SER A 45 10.63 2.22 -17.95
N LEU A 46 9.75 1.40 -18.52
CA LEU A 46 8.35 1.34 -18.08
C LEU A 46 7.86 0.00 -17.52
N CYS A 47 8.56 -1.14 -17.70
CA CYS A 47 7.86 -2.43 -17.56
C CYS A 47 8.52 -3.56 -16.75
N ALA A 48 9.78 -3.47 -16.30
CA ALA A 48 10.45 -4.67 -15.77
C ALA A 48 11.11 -4.57 -14.40
N GLU A 49 11.32 -3.38 -13.84
CA GLU A 49 11.95 -3.22 -12.51
C GLU A 49 11.04 -2.42 -11.57
N GLU A 50 10.52 -1.28 -12.03
CA GLU A 50 9.67 -0.42 -11.19
C GLU A 50 8.26 -1.00 -10.95
N GLY A 51 7.78 -1.87 -11.83
CA GLY A 51 6.39 -2.34 -11.81
C GLY A 51 6.07 -3.24 -10.62
N ASP A 52 6.95 -4.18 -10.30
CA ASP A 52 6.71 -5.16 -9.23
C ASP A 52 6.94 -4.54 -7.84
N ASP A 53 8.01 -3.76 -7.69
CA ASP A 53 8.33 -3.09 -6.43
C ASP A 53 7.33 -1.98 -6.07
N ASN A 54 6.91 -1.17 -7.05
CA ASN A 54 5.88 -0.15 -6.81
C ASN A 54 4.53 -0.81 -6.48
N HIS A 55 4.16 -1.87 -7.18
CA HIS A 55 2.91 -2.58 -6.89
C HIS A 55 2.93 -3.26 -5.51
N ARG A 56 4.09 -3.81 -5.12
CA ARG A 56 4.31 -4.37 -3.78
C ARG A 56 4.28 -3.31 -2.69
N TYR A 57 4.85 -2.13 -2.95
CA TYR A 57 4.80 -0.99 -2.04
C TYR A 57 3.37 -0.47 -1.85
N GLU A 58 2.62 -0.28 -2.94
CA GLU A 58 1.22 0.12 -2.93
C GLU A 58 0.33 -0.91 -2.21
N ALA A 59 0.52 -2.20 -2.47
CA ALA A 59 -0.21 -3.27 -1.78
C ALA A 59 0.05 -3.25 -0.27
N ARG A 60 1.31 -2.99 0.13
CA ARG A 60 1.68 -2.86 1.54
C ARG A 60 1.04 -1.63 2.18
N LEU A 61 1.05 -0.48 1.50
CA LEU A 61 0.39 0.74 1.99
C LEU A 61 -1.11 0.51 2.21
N HIS A 62 -1.76 -0.15 1.26
CA HIS A 62 -3.18 -0.47 1.35
C HIS A 62 -3.49 -1.39 2.54
N SER A 63 -2.65 -2.42 2.77
CA SER A 63 -2.76 -3.31 3.93
C SER A 63 -2.57 -2.58 5.26
N ILE A 64 -1.62 -1.64 5.34
CA ILE A 64 -1.41 -0.81 6.53
C ILE A 64 -2.63 0.09 6.77
N GLY A 65 -3.18 0.70 5.72
CA GLY A 65 -4.39 1.51 5.81
C GLY A 65 -5.59 0.73 6.35
N GLN A 66 -5.81 -0.49 5.84
CA GLN A 66 -6.90 -1.37 6.31
C GLN A 66 -6.74 -1.76 7.79
N SER A 67 -5.56 -2.23 8.18
CA SER A 67 -5.31 -2.60 9.59
C SER A 67 -5.43 -1.40 10.56
N ALA A 68 -5.06 -0.19 10.11
CA ALA A 68 -5.25 1.02 10.90
C ALA A 68 -6.74 1.37 11.07
N LEU A 69 -7.53 1.24 10.00
CA LEU A 69 -8.98 1.47 10.02
C LEU A 69 -9.69 0.46 10.94
N GLU A 70 -9.35 -0.82 10.82
CA GLU A 70 -9.90 -1.90 11.67
C GLU A 70 -9.56 -1.68 13.15
N ARG A 71 -8.32 -1.28 13.45
CA ARG A 71 -7.89 -0.98 14.82
C ARG A 71 -8.69 0.18 15.40
N GLU A 72 -8.96 1.21 14.62
CA GLU A 72 -9.74 2.36 15.09
C GLU A 72 -11.22 1.98 15.30
N ALA A 73 -11.79 1.22 14.36
CA ALA A 73 -13.15 0.68 14.50
C ALA A 73 -13.30 -0.17 15.77
N ALA A 74 -12.33 -1.05 16.05
CA ALA A 74 -12.32 -1.91 17.24
C ALA A 74 -12.21 -1.11 18.55
N LYS A 75 -11.42 -0.03 18.58
CA LYS A 75 -11.38 0.86 19.76
C LYS A 75 -12.71 1.55 19.97
N HIS A 76 -13.34 2.03 18.91
CA HIS A 76 -14.63 2.72 19.00
C HIS A 76 -15.74 1.76 19.45
N SER A 77 -15.81 0.53 18.93
CA SER A 77 -16.78 -0.48 19.39
C SER A 77 -16.57 -0.82 20.86
N ALA A 78 -15.32 -1.09 21.28
CA ALA A 78 -14.99 -1.39 22.67
C ALA A 78 -15.36 -0.22 23.62
N CYS A 79 -15.15 1.03 23.18
CA CYS A 79 -15.56 2.20 23.95
C CYS A 79 -17.08 2.29 24.11
N ARG A 80 -17.83 2.03 23.02
CA ARG A 80 -19.29 1.99 23.02
C ARG A 80 -19.82 0.90 23.95
N GLU A 81 -19.25 -0.31 23.88
CA GLU A 81 -19.61 -1.44 24.75
C GLU A 81 -19.33 -1.14 26.22
N ARG A 82 -18.14 -0.60 26.54
CA ARG A 82 -17.80 -0.19 27.92
C ARG A 82 -18.76 0.86 28.46
N ARG A 83 -19.18 1.82 27.61
CA ARG A 83 -20.18 2.82 27.99
C ARG A 83 -21.54 2.17 28.22
N ALA A 84 -21.98 1.29 27.33
CA ALA A 84 -23.25 0.57 27.46
C ALA A 84 -23.29 -0.27 28.75
N ALA A 85 -22.20 -0.98 29.08
CA ALA A 85 -22.09 -1.76 30.31
C ALA A 85 -22.18 -0.86 31.56
N ARG A 86 -21.51 0.30 31.58
CA ARG A 86 -21.60 1.27 32.69
C ARG A 86 -23.03 1.80 32.87
N LEU A 87 -23.70 2.13 31.77
CA LEU A 87 -25.10 2.58 31.82
C LEU A 87 -26.04 1.46 32.30
N ALA A 88 -25.84 0.24 31.84
CA ALA A 88 -26.63 -0.91 32.27
C ALA A 88 -26.50 -1.19 33.77
N VAL A 89 -25.28 -1.07 34.33
CA VAL A 89 -25.06 -1.19 35.78
C VAL A 89 -25.73 -0.03 36.53
N SER A 90 -25.54 1.20 36.08
CA SER A 90 -26.14 2.39 36.70
C SER A 90 -27.68 2.35 36.70
N ILE A 91 -28.29 1.86 35.62
CA ILE A 91 -29.75 1.64 35.54
C ILE A 91 -30.18 0.55 36.52
N ARG A 92 -29.44 -0.56 36.63
CA ARG A 92 -29.75 -1.62 37.60
C ARG A 92 -29.65 -1.13 39.05
N THR A 93 -28.64 -0.34 39.39
CA THR A 93 -28.47 0.17 40.76
C THR A 93 -29.54 1.20 41.12
N HIS A 94 -29.83 2.17 40.26
CA HIS A 94 -30.89 3.16 40.54
C HIS A 94 -32.31 2.59 40.40
N GLY A 95 -32.50 1.58 39.55
CA GLY A 95 -33.75 0.83 39.46
C GLY A 95 -34.03 0.00 40.72
N ASN A 96 -32.99 -0.51 41.38
CA ASN A 96 -33.12 -1.20 42.67
C ASN A 96 -33.50 -0.23 43.81
N ASP A 97 -32.87 0.95 43.82
CA ASP A 97 -33.13 2.03 44.79
C ASP A 97 -34.58 2.57 44.69
N SER A 98 -35.17 2.52 43.49
CA SER A 98 -36.57 2.91 43.25
C SER A 98 -37.59 1.82 43.62
N PHE A 99 -37.17 0.57 43.81
CA PHE A 99 -38.04 -0.54 44.24
C PHE A 99 -38.01 -0.73 45.76
N GLU A 100 -36.88 -0.48 46.42
CA GLU A 100 -36.79 -0.50 47.89
C GLU A 100 -37.52 0.69 48.54
N SER A 101 -37.62 1.85 47.87
CA SER A 101 -38.39 2.99 48.38
C SER A 101 -39.92 2.81 48.31
N SER A 102 -40.45 1.71 47.77
CA SER A 102 -41.89 1.43 47.71
C SER A 102 -42.34 0.28 48.65
N SER A 103 -41.43 -0.28 49.46
CA SER A 103 -41.73 -1.43 50.35
C SER A 103 -41.63 -1.10 51.85
N SER A 104 -41.64 0.18 52.25
CA SER A 104 -41.49 0.58 53.66
C SER A 104 -42.67 1.35 54.27
N ASP A 105 -43.80 1.46 53.56
CA ASP A 105 -44.98 2.21 54.05
C ASP A 105 -46.20 1.31 54.41
N ASP A 106 -45.98 0.06 54.86
CA ASP A 106 -47.07 -0.85 55.26
C ASP A 106 -46.80 -1.64 56.57
N GLU A 107 -46.14 -1.04 57.57
CA GLU A 107 -46.18 -1.55 58.94
C GLU A 107 -46.14 -0.41 59.95
N LEU A 108 -47.30 0.18 60.26
CA LEU A 108 -47.58 0.81 61.56
C LEU A 108 -49.07 1.22 61.62
N GLN A 109 -49.96 0.25 61.81
CA GLN A 109 -51.25 0.43 62.49
C GLN A 109 -51.90 -0.93 62.81
N GLN A 110 -51.56 -1.51 63.97
CA GLN A 110 -52.47 -1.88 65.07
C GLN A 110 -51.82 -2.83 66.08
#